data_AF-A0A6N2I116-F1
#
_entry.id   AF-A0A6N2I116-F1
#
_cell.length_a   1.000
_cell.length_b   1.000
_cell.length_c   1.000
_cell.angle_alpha   90.00
_cell.angle_beta   90.00
_cell.angle_gamma   90.00
#
_symmetry.space_group_name_H-M   'P 1'
#
loop_
_entity.id
_entity.type
_entity.pdbx_description
1 polymer ?
#
loop_
_entity_poly.entity_id
_entity_poly.type
_entity_poly.pdbx_seq_one_letter_code
_entity_poly.pdbx_strand_id
1 'polypeptide(L)'
;MRNTAVRAGRVLTFLGALHLLALGAQNTGHLGAWFGGDLWGLPREEFVEPSGAAGAFWISLGSFAVPLLLLGLLISHLGRQGVRVPPAIGWGLAAWSVVGAVVVEPTPMVLVLLPAVLLIRQREPKAPVADGRAGADGAPARSPRS
;
A
#
# COMPACT_ATOMS: atom_id res chain seq x y z
N MET A 1 8.17 11.93 -11.41
CA MET A 1 8.53 10.59 -10.89
C MET A 1 8.15 10.44 -9.41
N ARG A 2 8.66 11.31 -8.52
CA ARG A 2 8.27 11.42 -7.10
C ARG A 2 6.74 11.44 -6.83
N ASN A 3 5.96 12.06 -7.72
CA ASN A 3 4.54 12.32 -7.45
C ASN A 3 3.62 11.10 -7.56
N THR A 4 3.94 10.08 -8.37
CA THR A 4 3.01 8.97 -8.61
C THR A 4 2.90 8.04 -7.40
N ALA A 5 4.03 7.59 -6.85
CA ALA A 5 4.06 6.77 -5.65
C ALA A 5 3.44 7.51 -4.45
N VAL A 6 3.78 8.80 -4.28
CA VAL A 6 3.18 9.62 -3.21
C VAL A 6 1.66 9.75 -3.37
N ARG A 7 1.14 9.91 -4.59
CA ARG A 7 -0.31 9.94 -4.84
C ARG A 7 -0.96 8.59 -4.52
N ALA A 8 -0.38 7.49 -4.99
CA ALA A 8 -0.88 6.14 -4.69
C ALA A 8 -0.93 5.89 -3.18
N GLY A 9 0.15 6.23 -2.47
CA GLY A 9 0.24 6.10 -1.02
C GLY A 9 -0.82 6.93 -0.29
N ARG A 10 -1.02 8.20 -0.68
CA ARG A 10 -2.05 9.07 -0.10
C ARG A 10 -3.47 8.53 -0.28
N VAL A 11 -3.78 7.97 -1.45
CA VAL A 11 -5.09 7.37 -1.70
C VAL A 11 -5.30 6.16 -0.80
N LEU A 12 -4.32 5.27 -0.68
CA LEU A 12 -4.39 4.11 0.23
C LEU A 12 -4.56 4.54 1.69
N THR A 13 -3.77 5.53 2.14
CA THR A 13 -3.89 6.08 3.49
C THR A 13 -5.29 6.67 3.73
N PHE A 14 -5.82 7.42 2.77
CA PHE A 14 -7.16 7.99 2.88
C PHE A 14 -8.23 6.90 2.96
N LEU A 15 -8.19 5.89 2.09
CA LEU A 15 -9.16 4.80 2.10
C LEU A 15 -9.12 4.00 3.41
N GLY A 16 -7.92 3.63 3.88
CA GLY A 16 -7.75 2.93 5.15
C GLY A 16 -8.22 3.77 6.35
N ALA A 17 -7.86 5.06 6.38
CA ALA A 17 -8.31 5.96 7.44
C ALA A 17 -9.82 6.16 7.43
N LEU A 18 -10.41 6.39 6.25
CA LEU A 18 -11.85 6.58 6.10
C LEU A 18 -12.62 5.34 6.56
N HIS A 19 -12.23 4.15 6.12
CA HIS A 19 -12.86 2.89 6.53
C HIS A 19 -12.78 2.69 8.04
N LEU A 20 -11.58 2.86 8.61
CA LEU A 20 -11.34 2.70 10.04
C LEU A 20 -12.14 3.69 10.88
N LEU A 21 -12.12 4.98 10.51
CA LEU A 21 -12.81 6.03 11.25
C LEU A 21 -14.34 5.92 11.09
N ALA A 22 -14.83 5.69 9.89
CA ALA A 22 -16.26 5.62 9.63
C ALA A 22 -16.90 4.41 10.32
N LEU A 23 -16.29 3.22 10.21
CA LEU A 23 -16.83 2.02 10.86
C LEU A 23 -16.50 1.98 12.35
N GLY A 24 -15.34 2.49 12.77
CA GLY A 24 -15.03 2.65 14.19
C GLY A 24 -16.05 3.55 14.89
N ALA A 25 -16.41 4.70 14.30
CA ALA A 25 -17.42 5.61 14.84
C ALA A 25 -18.81 4.96 14.98
N GLN A 26 -19.21 4.15 13.99
CA GLN A 26 -20.47 3.41 14.01
C GLN A 26 -20.51 2.30 15.08
N ASN A 27 -19.35 1.82 15.52
CA ASN A 27 -19.22 0.68 16.44
C ASN A 27 -18.67 1.07 17.83
N THR A 28 -18.74 2.36 18.18
CA THR A 28 -18.25 2.86 19.49
C THR A 28 -18.94 2.22 20.70
N GLY A 29 -20.15 1.68 20.54
CA GLY A 29 -20.85 0.92 21.58
C GLY A 29 -20.13 -0.36 22.05
N HIS A 30 -19.16 -0.87 21.27
CA HIS A 30 -18.42 -2.09 21.58
C HIS A 30 -17.02 -1.85 22.18
N LEU A 31 -16.62 -0.58 22.40
CA LEU A 31 -15.27 -0.26 22.91
C LEU A 31 -14.97 -0.93 24.26
N GLY A 32 -15.96 -1.02 25.16
CA GLY A 32 -15.81 -1.71 26.44
C GLY A 32 -15.40 -3.18 26.27
N ALA A 33 -16.09 -3.91 25.38
CA ALA A 33 -15.79 -5.31 25.11
C ALA A 33 -14.42 -5.50 24.43
N TRP A 34 -14.04 -4.59 23.52
CA TRP A 34 -12.77 -4.67 22.80
C TRP A 34 -11.56 -4.44 23.72
N PHE A 35 -11.67 -3.51 24.66
CA PHE A 35 -10.57 -3.16 25.58
C PHE A 35 -10.69 -3.83 26.95
N GLY A 36 -11.80 -4.47 27.25
CA GLY A 36 -12.07 -5.20 28.50
C GLY A 36 -11.59 -6.65 28.50
N GLY A 37 -11.25 -7.21 27.33
CA GLY A 37 -10.81 -8.61 27.19
C GLY A 37 -11.93 -9.59 26.83
N ASP A 38 -13.15 -9.11 26.61
CA ASP A 38 -14.32 -9.95 26.32
C ASP A 38 -14.21 -10.76 25.01
N LEU A 39 -13.31 -10.34 24.10
CA LEU A 39 -13.01 -11.05 22.86
C LEU A 39 -11.94 -12.16 23.03
N TRP A 40 -11.45 -12.40 24.24
CA TRP A 40 -10.45 -13.44 24.48
C TRP A 40 -11.12 -14.81 24.67
N GLY A 41 -10.56 -15.84 24.02
CA GLY A 41 -11.07 -17.20 24.18
C GLY A 41 -12.48 -17.42 23.60
N LEU A 42 -12.88 -16.61 22.61
CA LEU A 42 -14.17 -16.77 21.94
C LEU A 42 -14.35 -18.20 21.40
N PRO A 43 -15.58 -18.71 21.38
CA PRO A 43 -15.87 -20.02 20.80
C PRO A 43 -15.64 -19.99 19.28
N ARG A 44 -15.47 -21.16 18.65
CA ARG A 44 -15.11 -21.29 17.23
C ARG A 44 -16.12 -20.57 16.32
N GLU A 45 -17.38 -20.62 16.71
CA GLU A 45 -18.53 -20.09 15.98
C GLU A 45 -18.38 -18.58 15.75
N GLU A 46 -17.87 -17.83 16.73
CA GLU A 46 -17.62 -16.38 16.61
C GLU A 46 -16.46 -16.03 15.66
N PHE A 47 -15.64 -17.01 15.27
CA PHE A 47 -14.62 -16.83 14.22
C PHE A 47 -15.15 -17.18 12.83
N VAL A 48 -16.16 -18.04 12.73
CA VAL A 48 -16.75 -18.47 11.47
C VAL A 48 -17.88 -17.52 11.06
N GLU A 49 -18.72 -17.13 12.01
CA GLU A 49 -19.84 -16.22 11.84
C GLU A 49 -19.79 -15.12 12.93
N PRO A 50 -18.85 -14.17 12.83
CA PRO A 50 -18.66 -13.16 13.86
C PRO A 50 -19.89 -12.28 14.04
N SER A 51 -20.36 -12.16 15.28
CA SER A 51 -21.53 -11.35 15.62
C SER A 51 -21.22 -10.30 16.69
N GLY A 52 -22.15 -9.37 16.93
CA GLY A 52 -22.03 -8.37 17.99
C GLY A 52 -20.66 -7.66 18.03
N ALA A 53 -20.00 -7.71 19.18
CA ALA A 53 -18.70 -7.07 19.40
C ALA A 53 -17.58 -7.67 18.54
N ALA A 54 -17.60 -8.98 18.27
CA ALA A 54 -16.59 -9.66 17.45
C ALA A 54 -16.73 -9.27 15.97
N GLY A 55 -17.96 -9.31 15.43
CA GLY A 55 -18.24 -8.84 14.07
C GLY A 55 -17.92 -7.36 13.88
N ALA A 56 -18.32 -6.53 14.85
CA ALA A 56 -17.99 -5.10 14.86
C ALA A 56 -16.47 -4.85 14.87
N PHE A 57 -15.70 -5.65 15.61
CA PHE A 57 -14.24 -5.58 15.63
C PHE A 57 -13.66 -5.90 14.25
N TRP A 58 -14.05 -7.03 13.64
CA TRP A 58 -13.49 -7.50 12.37
C TRP A 58 -13.83 -6.61 11.18
N ILE A 59 -15.00 -5.98 11.17
CA ILE A 59 -15.36 -5.04 10.10
C ILE A 59 -14.65 -3.68 10.25
N SER A 60 -14.24 -3.31 11.47
CA SER A 60 -13.61 -2.01 11.79
C SER A 60 -12.12 -2.12 12.10
N LEU A 61 -11.74 -2.29 13.37
CA LEU A 61 -10.37 -2.25 13.86
C LEU A 61 -9.53 -3.44 13.40
N GLY A 62 -10.12 -4.65 13.41
CA GLY A 62 -9.50 -5.89 12.93
C GLY A 62 -9.51 -6.06 11.40
N SER A 63 -10.04 -5.08 10.67
CA SER A 63 -10.15 -5.15 9.21
C SER A 63 -8.80 -4.87 8.50
N PHE A 64 -8.81 -5.01 7.18
CA PHE A 64 -7.66 -4.61 6.33
C PHE A 64 -7.44 -3.09 6.25
N ALA A 65 -8.25 -2.26 6.93
CA ALA A 65 -8.09 -0.81 6.93
C ALA A 65 -6.76 -0.35 7.55
N VAL A 66 -6.34 -0.95 8.67
CA VAL A 66 -5.07 -0.64 9.32
C VAL A 66 -3.88 -1.04 8.42
N PRO A 67 -3.80 -2.28 7.90
CA PRO A 67 -2.80 -2.65 6.90
C PRO A 67 -2.74 -1.71 5.69
N LEU A 68 -3.88 -1.33 5.10
CA LEU A 68 -3.93 -0.40 3.97
C LEU A 68 -3.43 1.00 4.32
N LEU A 69 -3.79 1.50 5.50
CA LEU A 69 -3.33 2.79 6.00
C LEU A 69 -1.81 2.82 6.12
N LEU A 70 -1.23 1.81 6.79
CA LEU A 70 0.21 1.68 6.99
C LEU A 70 0.94 1.49 5.66
N LEU A 71 0.40 0.67 4.75
CA LEU A 71 0.95 0.48 3.41
C LEU A 71 0.97 1.81 2.62
N GLY A 72 -0.11 2.60 2.72
CA GLY A 72 -0.18 3.92 2.10
C GLY A 72 0.86 4.90 2.65
N LEU A 73 1.08 4.89 3.97
CA LEU A 73 2.11 5.71 4.62
C LEU A 73 3.52 5.30 4.17
N LEU A 74 3.79 4.00 4.13
CA LEU A 74 5.06 3.43 3.66
C LEU A 74 5.33 3.79 2.20
N ILE A 75 4.37 3.57 1.31
CA ILE A 75 4.48 3.92 -0.11
C ILE A 75 4.71 5.43 -0.30
N SER A 76 4.04 6.25 0.50
CA SER A 76 4.24 7.70 0.49
C SER A 76 5.65 8.09 0.96
N HIS A 77 6.17 7.40 1.98
CA HIS A 77 7.53 7.60 2.47
C HIS A 77 8.58 7.25 1.42
N LEU A 78 8.49 6.04 0.83
CA LEU A 78 9.37 5.59 -0.25
C LEU A 78 9.31 6.52 -1.46
N GLY A 79 8.09 6.93 -1.84
CA GLY A 79 7.88 7.89 -2.93
C GLY A 79 8.55 9.24 -2.68
N ARG A 80 8.55 9.76 -1.43
CA ARG A 80 9.25 11.00 -1.08
C ARG A 80 10.77 10.87 -1.19
N GLN A 81 11.32 9.70 -0.86
CA GLN A 81 12.73 9.35 -0.98
C GLN A 81 13.16 9.01 -2.41
N GLY A 82 12.23 8.96 -3.36
CA GLY A 82 12.53 8.57 -4.75
C GLY A 82 12.74 7.06 -4.93
N VAL A 83 12.45 6.25 -3.91
CA VAL A 83 12.50 4.79 -3.98
C VAL A 83 11.28 4.29 -4.75
N ARG A 84 11.52 3.48 -5.78
CA ARG A 84 10.47 2.87 -6.58
C ARG A 84 9.82 1.72 -5.81
N VAL A 85 8.50 1.67 -5.81
CA VAL A 85 7.76 0.54 -5.23
C VAL A 85 7.72 -0.59 -6.27
N PRO A 86 7.88 -1.87 -5.92
CA PRO A 86 7.74 -2.95 -6.90
C PRO A 86 6.33 -2.97 -7.54
N PRO A 87 6.20 -3.05 -8.88
CA PRO A 87 4.89 -3.13 -9.55
C PRO A 87 4.03 -4.32 -9.09
N ALA A 88 4.67 -5.39 -8.60
CA ALA A 88 3.99 -6.55 -8.02
C ALA A 88 3.02 -6.17 -6.87
N ILE A 89 3.34 -5.12 -6.08
CA ILE A 89 2.44 -4.61 -5.05
C ILE A 89 1.16 -4.05 -5.67
N GLY A 90 1.28 -3.32 -6.78
CA GLY A 90 0.13 -2.81 -7.52
C GLY A 90 -0.73 -3.93 -8.10
N TRP A 91 -0.12 -4.96 -8.67
CA TRP A 91 -0.86 -6.13 -9.17
C TRP A 91 -1.58 -6.91 -8.07
N GLY A 92 -0.92 -7.11 -6.91
CA GLY A 92 -1.54 -7.74 -5.75
C GLY A 92 -2.77 -6.97 -5.26
N LEU A 93 -2.66 -5.64 -5.15
CA LEU A 93 -3.79 -4.77 -4.79
C LEU A 93 -4.91 -4.82 -5.82
N ALA A 94 -4.59 -4.84 -7.12
CA ALA A 94 -5.58 -4.94 -8.18
C ALA A 94 -6.34 -6.28 -8.12
N ALA A 95 -5.61 -7.40 -8.02
CA ALA A 95 -6.23 -8.73 -7.93
C ALA A 95 -7.14 -8.84 -6.70
N TRP A 96 -6.66 -8.41 -5.54
CA TRP A 96 -7.45 -8.43 -4.30
C TRP A 96 -8.70 -7.54 -4.39
N SER A 97 -8.56 -6.34 -4.95
CA SER A 97 -9.67 -5.41 -5.18
C SER A 97 -10.73 -5.97 -6.13
N VAL A 98 -10.32 -6.57 -7.26
CA VAL A 98 -11.25 -7.19 -8.22
C VAL A 98 -11.98 -8.37 -7.59
N VAL A 99 -11.25 -9.27 -6.91
CA VAL A 99 -11.87 -10.43 -6.24
C VAL A 99 -12.89 -9.96 -5.21
N GLY A 100 -12.52 -9.00 -4.36
CA GLY A 100 -13.43 -8.45 -3.35
C GLY A 100 -14.65 -7.76 -3.95
N ALA A 101 -14.45 -7.00 -5.03
CA ALA A 101 -15.53 -6.36 -5.76
C ALA A 101 -16.51 -7.38 -6.32
N VAL A 102 -16.03 -8.42 -7.01
CA VAL A 102 -16.88 -9.47 -7.60
C VAL A 102 -17.67 -10.25 -6.56
N VAL A 103 -17.08 -10.53 -5.38
CA VAL A 103 -17.74 -11.34 -4.35
C VAL A 103 -18.81 -10.53 -3.58
N VAL A 104 -18.60 -9.23 -3.38
CA VAL A 104 -19.47 -8.39 -2.54
C VAL A 104 -19.81 -7.10 -3.26
N GLU A 105 -20.83 -7.06 -4.11
CA GLU A 105 -21.35 -5.80 -4.69
C GLU A 105 -22.65 -5.33 -4.01
N PRO A 106 -22.85 -4.02 -3.81
CA PRO A 106 -21.92 -2.91 -4.07
C PRO A 106 -20.85 -2.76 -2.97
N THR A 107 -19.58 -2.53 -3.34
CA THR A 107 -18.49 -2.32 -2.38
C THR A 107 -17.52 -1.20 -2.78
N PRO A 108 -17.01 -0.41 -1.81
CA PRO A 108 -15.92 0.53 -2.05
C PRO A 108 -14.58 -0.13 -2.44
N MET A 109 -14.44 -1.46 -2.41
CA MET A 109 -13.20 -2.16 -2.77
C MET A 109 -12.65 -1.77 -4.15
N VAL A 110 -13.52 -1.46 -5.11
CA VAL A 110 -13.13 -1.01 -6.46
C VAL A 110 -12.25 0.26 -6.44
N LEU A 111 -12.37 1.09 -5.40
CA LEU A 111 -11.55 2.30 -5.26
C LEU A 111 -10.06 1.99 -5.06
N VAL A 112 -9.71 0.79 -4.61
CA VAL A 112 -8.32 0.32 -4.46
C VAL A 112 -7.64 0.11 -5.83
N LEU A 113 -8.40 -0.01 -6.93
CA LEU A 113 -7.84 -0.06 -8.28
C LEU A 113 -7.08 1.21 -8.65
N LEU A 114 -7.50 2.38 -8.15
CA LEU A 114 -6.85 3.64 -8.45
C LEU A 114 -5.37 3.65 -7.99
N PRO A 115 -5.03 3.44 -6.71
CA PRO A 115 -3.64 3.36 -6.29
C PRO A 115 -2.90 2.17 -6.92
N ALA A 116 -3.57 1.03 -7.16
CA ALA A 116 -2.97 -0.12 -7.84
C ALA A 116 -2.46 0.24 -9.25
N VAL A 117 -3.28 0.89 -10.07
CA VAL A 117 -2.91 1.34 -11.41
C VAL A 117 -1.78 2.36 -11.37
N LEU A 118 -1.79 3.29 -10.40
CA LEU A 118 -0.71 4.27 -10.23
C LEU A 118 0.64 3.58 -9.94
N LEU A 119 0.64 2.53 -9.12
CA LEU A 119 1.84 1.73 -8.84
C LEU A 119 2.28 0.91 -10.06
N ILE A 120 1.36 0.27 -10.78
CA ILE A 120 1.70 -0.50 -11.98
C ILE A 120 2.34 0.39 -13.05
N ARG A 121 1.80 1.60 -13.26
CA ARG A 121 2.23 2.53 -14.31
C ARG A 121 3.38 3.46 -13.89
N GLN A 122 4.01 3.22 -12.74
CA GLN A 122 5.16 4.00 -12.32
C GLN A 122 6.34 3.78 -13.28
N ARG A 123 6.95 4.87 -13.78
CA ARG A 123 8.06 4.81 -14.73
C ARG A 123 9.40 4.56 -14.02
N GLU A 124 10.31 3.85 -14.68
CA GLU A 124 11.66 3.61 -14.18
C GLU A 124 12.48 4.91 -14.13
N PRO A 125 13.27 5.15 -13.06
CA PRO A 125 14.32 6.16 -13.09
C PRO A 125 15.25 5.89 -14.27
N LYS A 126 15.41 6.87 -15.16
CA LYS A 126 16.42 6.78 -16.22
C LYS A 126 17.78 6.65 -15.52
N ALA A 127 18.46 5.52 -15.70
CA ALA A 127 19.82 5.36 -15.20
C ALA A 127 20.68 6.52 -15.74
N PRO A 128 21.56 7.12 -14.92
CA PRO A 128 22.53 8.07 -15.44
C PRO A 128 23.26 7.38 -16.59
N VAL A 129 23.19 7.97 -17.79
CA VAL A 129 24.06 7.57 -18.89
C VAL A 129 25.47 7.79 -18.35
N ALA A 130 26.21 6.71 -18.12
CA ALA A 130 27.63 6.80 -17.83
C ALA A 130 28.24 7.49 -19.06
N ASP A 131 28.60 8.76 -18.92
CA ASP A 131 29.23 9.51 -20.00
C ASP A 131 30.59 8.87 -20.26
N GLY A 132 30.70 8.14 -21.37
CA GLY A 132 31.85 7.33 -21.77
C GLY A 132 33.06 8.16 -22.19
N ARG A 133 33.30 9.31 -21.55
CA ARG A 133 34.35 10.29 -21.92
C ARG A 133 35.49 10.41 -20.92
N ALA A 134 35.58 9.54 -19.92
CA ALA A 134 36.67 9.56 -18.94
C ALA A 134 37.84 8.60 -19.25
N GLY A 135 38.03 8.17 -20.51
CA GLY A 135 39.02 7.15 -20.87
C GLY A 135 39.96 7.45 -22.04
N ALA A 136 39.86 8.61 -22.70
CA ALA A 136 40.57 8.85 -23.98
C ALA A 136 41.71 9.89 -23.96
N ASP A 137 42.04 10.52 -22.82
CA ASP A 137 43.03 11.61 -22.77
C ASP A 137 44.27 11.27 -21.93
N GLY A 138 44.92 10.13 -22.20
CA GLY A 138 46.03 9.65 -21.37
C GLY A 138 47.07 8.77 -22.06
N ALA A 139 47.45 9.05 -23.31
CA ALA A 139 48.61 8.39 -23.94
C ALA A 139 49.58 9.44 -24.54
N PRO A 140 50.74 9.72 -23.91
CA PRO A 140 51.75 10.54 -24.55
C PRO A 140 52.49 9.73 -25.63
N ALA A 141 52.44 10.23 -26.86
CA ALA A 141 53.22 9.77 -27.98
C ALA A 141 54.72 9.89 -27.67
N ARG A 142 55.45 8.76 -27.69
CA ARG A 142 56.92 8.77 -27.74
C ARG A 142 57.37 8.75 -29.19
N SER A 143 58.10 9.78 -29.59
CA SER A 143 58.70 9.98 -30.91
C SER A 143 59.77 8.93 -31.25
N PRO A 144 60.02 8.64 -32.55
CA PRO A 144 61.10 7.77 -32.98
C PRO A 144 62.45 8.48 -32.83
N ARG A 145 63.47 7.77 -32.34
CA ARG A 145 64.87 8.16 -32.51
C ARG A 145 65.59 7.08 -33.30
N SER A 146 66.32 7.58 -34.29
CA SER A 146 67.29 6.96 -35.20
C SER A 146 68.26 6.00 -34.54
#